data_AF-A0A2E9JL66-F1
#
_entry.id   AF-A0A2E9JL66-F1
#
_cell.length_a   1.000
_cell.length_b   1.000
_cell.length_c   1.000
_cell.angle_alpha   90.00
_cell.angle_beta   90.00
_cell.angle_gamma   90.00
#
_symmetry.space_group_name_H-M   'P 1'
#
loop_
_entity.id
_entity.type
_entity.pdbx_description
1 polymer ?
#
loop_
_entity_poly.entity_id
_entity_poly.type
_entity_poly.pdbx_seq_one_letter_code
_entity_poly.pdbx_strand_id
1 'polypeptide(L)'
;MSLIISALLTMSANANTLSGVIKDADGNPMHGVLVRVTDAQSIVSEAVYTNAAGEYNLVTILEGALSIRTRLPYFKDEMASVTLTDDASVDLVMEPMTDLMEISNSLPAAYHFGSLPFEEGDDADFNRYQFQRDCLSCHQLGNNYSRHPGNSEYWLATIIRMHRMYGNFDEDLREKRVELLVDGFTDEPLMLRPQFPIDEALGTAKIYEYAITPAYVPHDSIIHPETGIIYTVDQVFDHMVVTDPETGESKYIQQKDSLAMKYHLGSPIVSDDDLGEFDPSLAKGPHSMAFGLDGKYYVTNTNDTSIGVFNPNTDQWEPSFRVPEGSGARYPHTLRTAANGDVWITFAGSEHVGRLDPTTGEFTIIDLPGGRVGNGILSEATQPYGVDINPIDDAMWYGRLFADKVGRIDPETLEITEYDSVIRGPRRMRFDKEGTLWITGYSEGQLAKVDVSDGFDVTVYDMPGFAEDIRPAPYALGVHPDTQDVWINENMTDRTYRFIPSEERFIVYPMPLEGTYTRDMVFSADGKVCASNNPLPPAALEGGVLEIFCIDPEYDPSEGVDGLATN
;
A
#
# COMPACT_ATOMS: atom_id res chain seq x y z
N MET A 1 18.35 -14.70 47.27
CA MET A 1 18.99 -13.44 46.83
C MET A 1 20.20 -13.81 46.01
N SER A 2 20.02 -13.94 44.69
CA SER A 2 21.10 -13.91 43.69
C SER A 2 20.45 -13.32 42.44
N LEU A 3 20.70 -12.04 42.20
CA LEU A 3 20.41 -11.41 40.92
C LEU A 3 21.43 -11.96 39.92
N ILE A 4 20.94 -12.61 38.87
CA ILE A 4 21.71 -12.81 37.64
C ILE A 4 21.45 -11.56 36.80
N ILE A 5 22.44 -10.68 36.74
CA ILE A 5 22.48 -9.58 35.78
C ILE A 5 22.91 -10.22 34.46
N SER A 6 21.96 -10.42 33.54
CA SER A 6 22.32 -10.67 32.14
C SER A 6 22.87 -9.36 31.59
N ALA A 7 24.17 -9.32 31.34
CA ALA A 7 24.76 -8.31 30.50
C ALA A 7 24.30 -8.59 29.06
N LEU A 8 23.44 -7.73 28.51
CA LEU A 8 23.28 -7.63 27.07
C LEU A 8 24.63 -7.16 26.51
N LEU A 9 25.34 -8.05 25.84
CA LEU A 9 26.40 -7.67 24.91
C LEU A 9 25.70 -7.04 23.71
N THR A 10 25.68 -5.71 23.63
CA THR A 10 25.48 -5.01 22.38
C THR A 10 26.69 -5.33 21.49
N MET A 11 26.55 -6.30 20.59
CA MET A 11 27.44 -6.36 19.43
C MET A 11 27.10 -5.14 18.59
N SER A 12 27.97 -4.13 18.62
CA SER A 12 27.95 -3.09 17.58
C SER A 12 28.24 -3.81 16.27
N ALA A 13 27.21 -4.07 15.46
CA ALA A 13 27.42 -4.43 14.06
C ALA A 13 28.23 -3.28 13.44
N ASN A 14 29.42 -3.58 12.90
CA ASN A 14 30.18 -2.55 12.22
C ASN A 14 29.47 -2.26 10.89
N ALA A 15 29.12 -1.01 10.67
CA ALA A 15 28.69 -0.50 9.39
C ALA A 15 29.74 -0.78 8.32
N ASN A 16 29.33 -1.26 7.15
CA ASN A 16 30.18 -1.30 5.97
C ASN A 16 29.57 -0.42 4.88
N THR A 17 30.42 0.17 4.06
CA THR A 17 30.02 0.97 2.92
C THR A 17 30.20 0.17 1.64
N LEU A 18 29.12 0.00 0.89
CA LEU A 18 29.17 -0.44 -0.51
C LEU A 18 28.99 0.78 -1.41
N SER A 19 29.97 1.05 -2.26
CA SER A 19 29.98 2.21 -3.14
C SER A 19 30.32 1.82 -4.58
N GLY A 20 30.12 2.72 -5.53
CA GLY A 20 30.57 2.50 -6.90
C GLY A 20 29.99 3.49 -7.87
N VAL A 21 30.31 3.30 -9.15
CA VAL A 21 29.81 4.12 -10.25
C VAL A 21 29.06 3.26 -11.25
N ILE A 22 27.85 3.70 -11.61
CA ILE A 22 27.05 3.11 -12.68
C ILE A 22 27.20 3.94 -13.95
N LYS A 23 27.49 3.25 -15.06
CA LYS A 23 27.70 3.87 -16.37
C LYS A 23 26.87 3.19 -17.45
N ASP A 24 26.66 3.88 -18.56
CA ASP A 24 26.14 3.27 -19.78
C ASP A 24 27.27 2.54 -20.55
N ALA A 25 26.90 1.83 -21.62
CA ALA A 25 27.83 1.11 -22.49
C ALA A 25 28.89 2.01 -23.16
N ASP A 26 28.64 3.32 -23.27
CA ASP A 26 29.57 4.32 -23.81
C ASP A 26 30.51 4.89 -22.72
N GLY A 27 30.32 4.50 -21.47
CA GLY A 27 31.11 4.91 -20.31
C GLY A 27 30.66 6.24 -19.68
N ASN A 28 29.49 6.76 -20.05
CA ASN A 28 28.92 7.96 -19.43
C ASN A 28 28.27 7.60 -18.07
N PRO A 29 28.39 8.47 -17.06
CA PRO A 29 27.73 8.25 -15.78
C PRO A 29 26.20 8.30 -15.91
N MET A 30 25.50 7.45 -15.15
CA MET A 30 24.03 7.35 -15.18
C MET A 30 23.41 7.87 -13.88
N HIS A 31 22.61 8.93 -13.96
CA HIS A 31 21.89 9.52 -12.84
C HIS A 31 20.61 8.74 -12.50
N GLY A 32 20.25 8.64 -11.22
CA GLY A 32 18.97 8.10 -10.76
C GLY A 32 18.80 6.59 -10.95
N VAL A 33 19.90 5.86 -11.16
CA VAL A 33 19.87 4.39 -11.20
C VAL A 33 19.60 3.88 -9.79
N LEU A 34 18.55 3.09 -9.62
CA LEU A 34 18.28 2.39 -8.37
C LEU A 34 19.28 1.24 -8.22
N VAL A 35 20.02 1.21 -7.11
CA VAL A 35 20.98 0.17 -6.75
C VAL A 35 20.44 -0.55 -5.52
N ARG A 36 19.88 -1.74 -5.72
CA ARG A 36 19.34 -2.61 -4.67
C ARG A 36 20.37 -3.64 -4.26
N VAL A 37 20.50 -3.88 -2.97
CA VAL A 37 21.39 -4.86 -2.36
C VAL A 37 20.58 -5.78 -1.47
N THR A 38 20.72 -7.08 -1.65
CA THR A 38 19.93 -8.10 -0.96
C THR A 38 20.84 -9.12 -0.28
N ASP A 39 20.50 -9.47 0.95
CA ASP A 39 21.23 -10.47 1.73
C ASP A 39 21.13 -11.89 1.14
N ALA A 40 21.95 -12.81 1.67
CA ALA A 40 22.02 -14.19 1.19
C ALA A 40 20.72 -14.97 1.43
N GLN A 41 19.93 -14.55 2.42
CA GLN A 41 18.67 -15.19 2.81
C GLN A 41 17.47 -14.63 2.02
N SER A 42 17.65 -13.52 1.31
CA SER A 42 16.58 -12.73 0.68
C SER A 42 15.51 -12.29 1.70
N ILE A 43 15.93 -11.93 2.91
CA ILE A 43 15.07 -11.44 3.99
C ILE A 43 15.12 -9.92 4.06
N VAL A 44 16.30 -9.34 3.92
CA VAL A 44 16.50 -7.88 3.96
C VAL A 44 17.12 -7.39 2.67
N SER A 45 16.57 -6.31 2.14
CA SER A 45 17.22 -5.53 1.08
C SER A 45 17.30 -4.06 1.43
N GLU A 46 18.29 -3.39 0.88
CA GLU A 46 18.42 -1.94 0.94
C GLU A 46 18.68 -1.40 -0.46
N ALA A 47 18.17 -0.20 -0.77
CA ALA A 47 18.42 0.45 -2.05
C ALA A 47 18.73 1.94 -1.90
N VAL A 48 19.57 2.45 -2.79
CA VAL A 48 19.88 3.88 -2.95
C VAL A 48 19.84 4.24 -4.44
N TYR A 49 19.85 5.53 -4.76
CA TYR A 49 19.93 6.00 -6.14
C TYR A 49 21.29 6.61 -6.44
N THR A 50 21.75 6.48 -7.68
CA THR A 50 22.97 7.17 -8.12
C THR A 50 22.75 8.68 -8.25
N ASN A 51 23.78 9.45 -7.92
CA ASN A 51 23.81 10.91 -8.15
C ASN A 51 24.09 11.25 -9.63
N ALA A 52 24.18 12.54 -9.96
CA ALA A 52 24.44 13.00 -11.34
C ALA A 52 25.81 12.57 -11.92
N ALA A 53 26.76 12.16 -11.08
CA ALA A 53 28.04 11.58 -11.48
C ALA A 53 27.99 10.04 -11.60
N GLY A 54 26.82 9.44 -11.44
CA GLY A 54 26.61 7.99 -11.49
C GLY A 54 27.06 7.26 -10.24
N GLU A 55 27.43 7.99 -9.18
CA GLU A 55 27.96 7.41 -7.95
C GLU A 55 26.83 7.03 -7.00
N TYR A 56 26.95 5.87 -6.37
CA TYR A 56 26.11 5.46 -5.24
C TYR A 56 26.98 5.17 -4.01
N ASN A 57 26.41 5.44 -2.83
CA ASN A 57 27.03 5.11 -1.55
C ASN A 57 25.94 4.53 -0.64
N LEU A 58 26.10 3.27 -0.25
CA LEU A 58 25.20 2.55 0.63
C LEU A 58 25.95 2.12 1.88
N VAL A 59 25.68 2.80 2.99
CA VAL A 59 26.09 2.35 4.32
C VAL A 59 25.06 1.36 4.83
N THR A 60 25.52 0.15 5.18
CA THR A 60 24.67 -0.98 5.51
C THR A 60 25.24 -1.82 6.64
N ILE A 61 24.35 -2.52 7.36
CA ILE A 61 24.71 -3.56 8.34
C ILE A 61 24.70 -4.96 7.73
N LEU A 62 24.27 -5.10 6.46
CA LEU A 62 24.31 -6.37 5.76
C LEU A 62 25.77 -6.83 5.60
N GLU A 63 26.02 -8.10 5.85
CA GLU A 63 27.36 -8.69 5.77
C GLU A 63 27.33 -10.03 5.03
N GLY A 64 28.51 -10.50 4.63
CA GLY A 64 28.65 -11.76 3.92
C GLY A 64 28.26 -11.65 2.45
N ALA A 65 27.66 -12.70 1.89
CA ALA A 65 27.35 -12.76 0.46
C ALA A 65 26.10 -11.92 0.15
N LEU A 66 26.28 -10.86 -0.63
CA LEU A 66 25.22 -9.96 -1.06
C LEU A 66 25.05 -10.03 -2.58
N SER A 67 23.81 -9.90 -3.03
CA SER A 67 23.49 -9.66 -4.44
C SER A 67 23.19 -8.19 -4.68
N ILE A 68 23.63 -7.66 -5.82
CA ILE A 68 23.40 -6.29 -6.23
C ILE A 68 22.58 -6.33 -7.51
N ARG A 69 21.55 -5.49 -7.61
CA ARG A 69 20.79 -5.24 -8.82
C ARG A 69 20.72 -3.74 -9.09
N THR A 70 20.96 -3.36 -10.34
CA THR A 70 20.72 -2.00 -10.81
C THR A 70 19.49 -1.94 -11.68
N ARG A 71 18.74 -0.82 -11.62
CA ARG A 71 17.53 -0.61 -12.41
C ARG A 71 17.38 0.85 -12.82
N LEU A 72 17.06 1.05 -14.10
CA LEU A 72 16.66 2.33 -14.66
C LEU A 72 15.73 2.07 -15.86
N PRO A 73 14.62 2.83 -16.03
CA PRO A 73 13.74 2.64 -17.18
C PRO A 73 14.49 2.62 -18.52
N TYR A 74 14.15 1.66 -19.38
CA TYR A 74 14.74 1.43 -20.71
C TYR A 74 16.16 0.87 -20.74
N PHE A 75 16.72 0.51 -19.59
CA PHE A 75 17.97 -0.22 -19.49
C PHE A 75 17.71 -1.60 -18.89
N LYS A 76 18.50 -2.59 -19.31
CA LYS A 76 18.46 -3.92 -18.71
C LYS A 76 18.98 -3.83 -17.29
N ASP A 77 18.32 -4.54 -16.39
CA ASP A 77 18.84 -4.69 -15.04
C ASP A 77 20.19 -5.41 -15.10
N GLU A 78 21.18 -4.87 -14.38
CA GLU A 78 22.47 -5.52 -14.22
C GLU A 78 22.62 -6.09 -12.83
N MET A 79 23.12 -7.33 -12.77
CA MET A 79 23.27 -8.11 -11.55
C MET A 79 24.74 -8.31 -11.22
N ALA A 80 25.10 -8.19 -9.95
CA ALA A 80 26.41 -8.55 -9.44
C ALA A 80 26.31 -9.22 -8.07
N SER A 81 27.44 -9.71 -7.57
CA SER A 81 27.55 -10.20 -6.20
C SER A 81 28.84 -9.72 -5.56
N VAL A 82 28.78 -9.51 -4.25
CA VAL A 82 29.93 -9.09 -3.44
C VAL A 82 29.89 -9.85 -2.12
N THR A 83 31.06 -10.15 -1.56
CA THR A 83 31.14 -10.59 -0.17
C THR A 83 31.58 -9.41 0.68
N LEU A 84 30.67 -8.83 1.46
CA LEU A 84 30.92 -7.63 2.25
C LEU A 84 31.39 -8.05 3.65
N THR A 85 32.68 -7.86 3.93
CA THR A 85 33.28 -8.03 5.27
C THR A 85 33.89 -6.73 5.80
N ASP A 86 34.18 -5.80 4.89
CA ASP A 86 34.67 -4.44 5.08
C ASP A 86 34.09 -3.61 3.92
N ASP A 87 34.36 -2.30 3.89
CA ASP A 87 33.99 -1.44 2.76
C ASP A 87 34.38 -2.06 1.40
N ALA A 88 33.47 -1.99 0.44
CA ALA A 88 33.68 -2.51 -0.90
C ALA A 88 33.24 -1.51 -1.98
N SER A 89 33.81 -1.67 -3.17
CA SER A 89 33.44 -0.89 -4.34
C SER A 89 33.10 -1.80 -5.51
N VAL A 90 31.93 -1.58 -6.11
CA VAL A 90 31.42 -2.34 -7.26
C VAL A 90 30.88 -1.37 -8.32
N ASP A 91 31.63 -1.23 -9.40
CA ASP A 91 31.19 -0.50 -10.59
C ASP A 91 30.41 -1.43 -11.52
N LEU A 92 29.35 -0.92 -12.16
CA LEU A 92 28.54 -1.67 -13.13
C LEU A 92 28.27 -0.84 -14.38
N VAL A 93 27.99 -1.52 -15.48
CA VAL A 93 27.69 -0.92 -16.77
C VAL A 93 26.34 -1.45 -17.25
N MET A 94 25.36 -0.57 -17.45
CA MET A 94 24.02 -0.94 -17.92
C MET A 94 23.89 -0.82 -19.43
N GLU A 95 23.27 -1.83 -20.04
CA GLU A 95 22.97 -1.86 -21.47
C GLU A 95 21.54 -1.39 -21.75
N PRO A 96 21.31 -0.56 -22.78
CA PRO A 96 19.96 -0.17 -23.16
C PRO A 96 19.16 -1.36 -23.68
N MET A 97 17.86 -1.37 -23.39
CA MET A 97 16.91 -2.28 -24.03
C MET A 97 16.74 -1.87 -25.50
N THR A 98 16.83 -2.85 -26.41
CA THR A 98 16.62 -2.62 -27.86
C THR A 98 15.43 -3.38 -28.41
N ASP A 99 14.97 -4.41 -27.70
CA ASP A 99 13.81 -5.17 -28.10
C ASP A 99 12.52 -4.44 -27.68
N LEU A 100 11.57 -4.30 -28.60
CA LEU A 100 10.35 -3.54 -28.35
C LEU A 100 9.44 -4.23 -27.33
N MET A 101 9.44 -5.56 -27.29
CA MET A 101 8.65 -6.33 -26.34
C MET A 101 9.25 -6.27 -24.95
N GLU A 102 10.58 -6.34 -24.83
CA GLU A 102 11.31 -6.10 -23.58
C GLU A 102 10.98 -4.72 -23.00
N ILE A 103 11.08 -3.66 -23.81
CA ILE A 103 10.71 -2.29 -23.39
C ILE A 103 9.24 -2.23 -22.95
N SER A 104 8.34 -2.80 -23.75
CA SER A 104 6.90 -2.83 -23.45
C SER A 104 6.61 -3.54 -22.13
N ASN A 105 7.25 -4.68 -21.87
CA ASN A 105 7.04 -5.49 -20.67
C ASN A 105 7.68 -4.90 -19.42
N SER A 106 8.67 -4.01 -19.56
CA SER A 106 9.26 -3.25 -18.44
C SER A 106 8.36 -2.09 -17.95
N LEU A 107 7.29 -1.76 -18.67
CA LEU A 107 6.39 -0.69 -18.27
C LEU A 107 5.45 -1.14 -17.14
N PRO A 108 5.27 -0.32 -16.09
CA PRO A 108 4.26 -0.56 -15.06
C PRO A 108 2.85 -0.74 -15.61
N ALA A 109 1.98 -1.35 -14.80
CA ALA A 109 0.61 -1.69 -15.18
C ALA A 109 -0.20 -0.51 -15.74
N ALA A 110 0.00 0.70 -15.22
CA ALA A 110 -0.70 1.92 -15.63
C ALA A 110 -0.65 2.17 -17.15
N TYR A 111 0.46 1.86 -17.80
CA TYR A 111 0.66 2.17 -19.22
C TYR A 111 -0.11 1.23 -20.14
N HIS A 112 -0.14 -0.07 -19.79
CA HIS A 112 -0.94 -1.05 -20.50
C HIS A 112 -2.43 -0.86 -20.22
N PHE A 113 -2.80 -0.66 -18.95
CA PHE A 113 -4.17 -0.37 -18.55
C PHE A 113 -4.71 0.90 -19.22
N GLY A 114 -3.95 1.99 -19.15
CA GLY A 114 -4.36 3.27 -19.73
C GLY A 114 -4.39 3.28 -21.25
N SER A 115 -3.81 2.26 -21.91
CA SER A 115 -3.88 2.08 -23.37
C SER A 115 -5.06 1.20 -23.81
N LEU A 116 -5.90 0.73 -22.88
CA LEU A 116 -7.13 0.02 -23.22
C LEU A 116 -8.10 0.96 -23.97
N PRO A 117 -8.94 0.42 -24.88
CA PRO A 117 -9.85 1.21 -25.70
C PRO A 117 -11.11 1.64 -24.91
N PHE A 118 -10.92 2.49 -23.90
CA PHE A 118 -12.01 2.99 -23.08
C PHE A 118 -12.98 3.87 -23.87
N GLU A 119 -14.23 3.88 -23.43
CA GLU A 119 -15.24 4.78 -23.96
C GLU A 119 -15.02 6.21 -23.45
N GLU A 120 -15.29 7.20 -24.31
CA GLU A 120 -15.28 8.60 -23.92
C GLU A 120 -16.62 9.00 -23.28
N GLY A 121 -16.54 9.91 -22.31
CA GLY A 121 -17.71 10.50 -21.66
C GLY A 121 -18.04 9.89 -20.30
N ASP A 122 -18.55 10.73 -19.41
CA ASP A 122 -18.77 10.36 -18.00
C ASP A 122 -19.95 9.39 -17.81
N ASP A 123 -20.91 9.41 -18.73
CA ASP A 123 -22.07 8.52 -18.69
C ASP A 123 -21.80 7.16 -19.33
N ALA A 124 -20.58 6.91 -19.85
CA ALA A 124 -20.24 5.65 -20.48
C ALA A 124 -19.90 4.56 -19.46
N ASP A 125 -20.47 3.37 -19.63
CA ASP A 125 -20.27 2.24 -18.71
C ASP A 125 -18.80 1.77 -18.63
N PHE A 126 -18.02 2.00 -19.70
CA PHE A 126 -16.63 1.57 -19.83
C PHE A 126 -15.66 2.73 -20.03
N ASN A 127 -15.95 3.89 -19.44
CA ASN A 127 -14.93 4.91 -19.32
C ASN A 127 -13.81 4.47 -18.35
N ARG A 128 -12.62 5.07 -18.53
CA ARG A 128 -11.41 4.70 -17.79
C ARG A 128 -11.60 4.76 -16.26
N TYR A 129 -12.19 5.83 -15.76
CA TYR A 129 -12.23 6.09 -14.33
C TYR A 129 -13.22 5.16 -13.60
N GLN A 130 -14.34 4.80 -14.24
CA GLN A 130 -15.29 3.85 -13.67
C GLN A 130 -14.69 2.45 -13.70
N PHE A 131 -14.07 2.07 -14.82
CA PHE A 131 -13.37 0.79 -14.94
C PHE A 131 -12.26 0.65 -13.89
N GLN A 132 -11.52 1.73 -13.62
CA GLN A 132 -10.50 1.76 -12.57
C GLN A 132 -11.08 1.50 -11.16
N ARG A 133 -12.23 2.09 -10.81
CA ARG A 133 -12.88 1.80 -9.51
C ARG A 133 -13.39 0.37 -9.43
N ASP A 134 -13.97 -0.14 -10.51
CA ASP A 134 -14.57 -1.46 -10.55
C ASP A 134 -13.53 -2.59 -10.52
N CYS A 135 -12.40 -2.41 -11.22
CA CYS A 135 -11.45 -3.50 -11.48
C CYS A 135 -10.12 -3.36 -10.75
N LEU A 136 -9.66 -2.13 -10.46
CA LEU A 136 -8.33 -1.92 -9.87
C LEU A 136 -8.33 -1.81 -8.34
N SER A 137 -9.52 -1.83 -7.70
CA SER A 137 -9.64 -1.60 -6.26
C SER A 137 -8.95 -2.67 -5.39
N CYS A 138 -8.68 -3.86 -5.94
CA CYS A 138 -8.06 -4.97 -5.22
C CYS A 138 -6.63 -5.26 -5.65
N HIS A 139 -6.32 -5.21 -6.94
CA HIS A 139 -5.01 -5.51 -7.52
C HIS A 139 -4.76 -4.74 -8.83
N GLN A 140 -3.51 -4.76 -9.32
CA GLN A 140 -3.15 -4.21 -10.62
C GLN A 140 -3.78 -4.98 -11.78
N LEU A 141 -4.03 -4.27 -12.88
CA LEU A 141 -4.34 -4.86 -14.18
C LEU A 141 -3.41 -4.22 -15.22
N GLY A 142 -2.70 -5.00 -16.02
CA GLY A 142 -1.78 -4.47 -17.03
C GLY A 142 -0.30 -4.78 -16.78
N ASN A 143 0.08 -5.34 -15.63
CA ASN A 143 1.43 -5.89 -15.45
C ASN A 143 1.60 -7.23 -16.19
N ASN A 144 2.83 -7.74 -16.28
CA ASN A 144 3.12 -9.01 -16.99
C ASN A 144 2.35 -10.22 -16.46
N TYR A 145 1.96 -10.20 -15.17
CA TYR A 145 1.19 -11.29 -14.57
C TYR A 145 -0.30 -11.24 -14.96
N SER A 146 -0.88 -10.04 -14.98
CA SER A 146 -2.31 -9.83 -15.19
C SER A 146 -2.70 -9.62 -16.65
N ARG A 147 -1.73 -9.37 -17.55
CA ARG A 147 -1.99 -9.31 -18.99
C ARG A 147 -2.08 -10.71 -19.58
N HIS A 148 -3.23 -11.03 -20.16
CA HIS A 148 -3.46 -12.27 -20.91
C HIS A 148 -3.91 -11.92 -22.34
N PRO A 149 -2.95 -11.74 -23.26
CA PRO A 149 -3.24 -11.24 -24.59
C PRO A 149 -4.24 -12.10 -25.38
N GLY A 150 -5.23 -11.47 -26.00
CA GLY A 150 -6.13 -12.10 -26.97
C GLY A 150 -6.98 -13.28 -26.45
N ASN A 151 -6.96 -13.60 -25.15
CA ASN A 151 -7.53 -14.83 -24.61
C ASN A 151 -8.92 -14.61 -24.02
N SER A 152 -9.95 -14.67 -24.87
CA SER A 152 -11.34 -14.45 -24.46
C SER A 152 -11.84 -15.47 -23.44
N GLU A 153 -11.47 -16.75 -23.55
CA GLU A 153 -11.88 -17.79 -22.59
C GLU A 153 -11.33 -17.53 -21.19
N TYR A 154 -10.04 -17.15 -21.12
CA TYR A 154 -9.42 -16.75 -19.86
C TYR A 154 -10.13 -15.54 -19.26
N TRP A 155 -10.31 -14.46 -20.04
CA TRP A 155 -10.94 -13.24 -19.54
C TRP A 155 -12.38 -13.48 -19.09
N LEU A 156 -13.14 -14.28 -19.83
CA LEU A 156 -14.50 -14.65 -19.46
C LEU A 156 -14.52 -15.39 -18.12
N ALA A 157 -13.67 -16.41 -17.95
CA ALA A 157 -13.59 -17.18 -16.72
C ALA A 157 -13.16 -16.32 -15.52
N THR A 158 -12.16 -15.47 -15.71
CA THR A 158 -11.64 -14.55 -14.69
C THR A 158 -12.70 -13.53 -14.27
N ILE A 159 -13.36 -12.88 -15.23
CA ILE A 159 -14.40 -11.89 -14.92
C ILE A 159 -15.60 -12.56 -14.24
N ILE A 160 -16.03 -13.77 -14.65
CA ILE A 160 -17.08 -14.53 -13.94
C ILE A 160 -16.69 -14.75 -12.47
N ARG A 161 -15.43 -15.13 -12.20
CA ARG A 161 -14.95 -15.34 -10.83
C ARG A 161 -15.00 -14.04 -10.02
N MET A 162 -14.52 -12.93 -10.57
CA MET A 162 -14.55 -11.63 -9.92
C MET A 162 -15.99 -11.15 -9.69
N HIS A 163 -16.84 -11.22 -10.70
CA HIS A 163 -18.24 -10.83 -10.64
C HIS A 163 -19.01 -11.62 -9.57
N ARG A 164 -18.75 -12.93 -9.41
CA ARG A 164 -19.34 -13.74 -8.33
C ARG A 164 -18.94 -13.27 -6.93
N MET A 165 -17.72 -12.78 -6.75
CA MET A 165 -17.26 -12.23 -5.46
C MET A 165 -18.06 -11.00 -5.06
N TYR A 166 -18.45 -10.17 -6.04
CA TYR A 166 -19.19 -8.95 -5.78
C TYR A 166 -20.70 -9.14 -5.88
N GLY A 167 -21.17 -10.20 -6.54
CA GLY A 167 -22.57 -10.48 -6.83
C GLY A 167 -23.07 -9.87 -8.15
N ASN A 168 -22.17 -9.47 -9.06
CA ASN A 168 -22.54 -8.94 -10.37
C ASN A 168 -22.91 -10.11 -11.28
N PHE A 169 -24.13 -10.13 -11.80
CA PHE A 169 -24.56 -11.20 -12.72
C PHE A 169 -25.04 -10.65 -14.06
N ASP A 170 -24.73 -9.37 -14.37
CA ASP A 170 -25.02 -8.79 -15.68
C ASP A 170 -24.11 -9.42 -16.74
N GLU A 171 -24.71 -10.17 -17.66
CA GLU A 171 -23.99 -10.92 -18.67
C GLU A 171 -23.47 -10.01 -19.80
N ASP A 172 -24.21 -8.96 -20.16
CA ASP A 172 -23.87 -8.04 -21.26
C ASP A 172 -22.68 -7.16 -20.86
N LEU A 173 -22.71 -6.59 -19.64
CA LEU A 173 -21.60 -5.81 -19.10
C LEU A 173 -20.36 -6.68 -18.90
N ARG A 174 -20.52 -7.97 -18.60
CA ARG A 174 -19.41 -8.92 -18.49
C ARG A 174 -18.78 -9.20 -19.85
N GLU A 175 -19.58 -9.47 -20.87
CA GLU A 175 -19.09 -9.74 -22.23
C GLU A 175 -18.35 -8.53 -22.80
N LYS A 176 -18.87 -7.32 -22.60
CA LYS A 176 -18.19 -6.09 -23.01
C LYS A 176 -16.86 -5.83 -22.28
N ARG A 177 -16.74 -6.22 -21.00
CA ARG A 177 -15.43 -6.22 -20.30
C ARG A 177 -14.43 -7.16 -20.96
N VAL A 178 -14.88 -8.36 -21.35
CA VAL A 178 -14.03 -9.34 -22.04
C VAL A 178 -13.54 -8.79 -23.36
N GLU A 179 -14.42 -8.21 -24.18
CA GLU A 179 -14.07 -7.60 -25.46
C GLU A 179 -13.01 -6.51 -25.29
N LEU A 180 -13.22 -5.57 -24.38
CA LEU A 180 -12.27 -4.48 -24.10
C LEU A 180 -10.87 -5.00 -23.71
N LEU A 181 -10.80 -6.03 -22.86
CA LEU A 181 -9.52 -6.60 -22.42
C LEU A 181 -8.84 -7.42 -23.50
N VAL A 182 -9.60 -8.15 -24.32
CA VAL A 182 -9.07 -8.91 -25.46
C VAL A 182 -8.53 -7.98 -26.55
N ASP A 183 -9.24 -6.89 -26.84
CA ASP A 183 -8.86 -5.92 -27.87
C ASP A 183 -7.67 -5.06 -27.43
N GLY A 184 -7.63 -4.68 -26.15
CA GLY A 184 -6.57 -3.81 -25.61
C GLY A 184 -5.29 -4.53 -25.21
N PHE A 185 -5.38 -5.77 -24.67
CA PHE A 185 -4.20 -6.57 -24.38
C PHE A 185 -3.90 -7.51 -25.55
N THR A 186 -2.91 -7.12 -26.34
CA THR A 186 -2.45 -7.87 -27.53
C THR A 186 -1.02 -8.39 -27.32
N ASP A 187 -0.58 -9.29 -28.21
CA ASP A 187 0.80 -9.78 -28.25
C ASP A 187 1.76 -8.77 -28.90
N GLU A 188 1.27 -7.60 -29.34
CA GLU A 188 2.09 -6.54 -29.90
C GLU A 188 2.69 -5.65 -28.79
N PRO A 189 3.93 -5.18 -28.95
CA PRO A 189 4.56 -4.33 -27.95
C PRO A 189 3.87 -2.96 -27.89
N LEU A 190 3.69 -2.44 -26.68
CA LEU A 190 3.23 -1.07 -26.48
C LEU A 190 4.31 -0.10 -26.96
N MET A 191 3.93 0.78 -27.90
CA MET A 191 4.84 1.75 -28.49
C MET A 191 4.95 3.06 -27.69
N LEU A 192 4.21 3.17 -26.59
CA LEU A 192 4.29 4.29 -25.65
C LEU A 192 5.69 4.36 -25.02
N ARG A 193 6.25 5.57 -24.90
CA ARG A 193 7.56 5.83 -24.27
C ARG A 193 7.44 6.92 -23.21
N PRO A 194 6.86 6.59 -22.03
CA PRO A 194 6.76 7.53 -20.93
C PRO A 194 8.11 8.18 -20.60
N GLN A 195 8.08 9.43 -20.17
CA GLN A 195 9.29 10.13 -19.73
C GLN A 195 9.29 10.16 -18.22
N PHE A 196 10.37 9.67 -17.60
CA PHE A 196 10.53 9.57 -16.16
C PHE A 196 11.62 10.53 -15.68
N PRO A 197 11.32 11.81 -15.44
CA PRO A 197 12.25 12.74 -14.82
C PRO A 197 12.77 12.21 -13.48
N ILE A 198 14.06 12.42 -13.24
CA ILE A 198 14.74 12.11 -11.98
C ILE A 198 14.79 13.41 -11.16
N ASP A 199 14.27 13.36 -9.94
CA ASP A 199 14.35 14.47 -8.99
C ASP A 199 15.68 14.38 -8.21
N GLU A 200 16.28 15.52 -7.87
CA GLU A 200 17.54 15.56 -7.11
C GLU A 200 17.37 14.98 -5.70
N ALA A 201 16.15 15.01 -5.15
CA ALA A 201 15.83 14.41 -3.85
C ALA A 201 16.02 12.88 -3.81
N LEU A 202 16.14 12.20 -4.95
CA LEU A 202 16.49 10.77 -4.97
C LEU A 202 17.93 10.52 -4.50
N GLY A 203 18.83 11.50 -4.64
CA GLY A 203 20.22 11.38 -4.21
C GLY A 203 20.41 11.28 -2.70
N THR A 204 19.39 11.63 -1.92
CA THR A 204 19.35 11.52 -0.45
C THR A 204 18.33 10.47 0.00
N ALA A 205 17.87 9.59 -0.90
CA ALA A 205 16.88 8.58 -0.56
C ALA A 205 17.53 7.21 -0.34
N LYS A 206 17.18 6.56 0.77
CA LYS A 206 17.46 5.14 1.02
C LYS A 206 16.15 4.39 1.24
N ILE A 207 16.04 3.19 0.65
CA ILE A 207 14.90 2.30 0.82
C ILE A 207 15.37 1.08 1.59
N TYR A 208 14.60 0.67 2.60
CA TYR A 208 14.75 -0.57 3.35
C TYR A 208 13.59 -1.49 2.98
N GLU A 209 13.84 -2.78 2.80
CA GLU A 209 12.86 -3.78 2.40
C GLU A 209 12.98 -5.02 3.30
N TYR A 210 11.85 -5.46 3.85
CA TYR A 210 11.76 -6.57 4.80
C TYR A 210 10.78 -7.61 4.27
N ALA A 211 11.28 -8.79 3.91
CA ALA A 211 10.45 -9.90 3.46
C ALA A 211 9.51 -10.37 4.56
N ILE A 212 8.22 -10.52 4.23
CA ILE A 212 7.18 -11.01 5.13
C ILE A 212 6.60 -12.32 4.59
N THR A 213 7.24 -13.44 4.91
CA THR A 213 6.79 -14.79 4.52
C THR A 213 6.66 -15.72 5.73
N PRO A 214 5.49 -16.37 5.94
CA PRO A 214 4.35 -16.44 5.04
C PRO A 214 3.45 -15.20 5.12
N ALA A 215 3.05 -14.67 3.97
CA ALA A 215 1.98 -13.69 3.83
C ALA A 215 1.28 -13.87 2.46
N TYR A 216 0.06 -13.34 2.33
CA TYR A 216 -0.73 -13.43 1.11
C TYR A 216 -1.40 -12.10 0.74
N VAL A 217 -2.06 -11.43 1.70
CA VAL A 217 -2.66 -10.09 1.50
C VAL A 217 -2.29 -9.20 2.69
N PRO A 218 -1.01 -8.79 2.84
CA PRO A 218 -0.60 -7.78 3.82
C PRO A 218 -1.36 -6.48 3.53
N HIS A 219 -2.11 -5.97 4.50
CA HIS A 219 -2.99 -4.82 4.29
C HIS A 219 -2.44 -3.55 4.92
N ASP A 220 -3.00 -3.05 6.02
CA ASP A 220 -2.48 -1.85 6.66
C ASP A 220 -1.37 -2.22 7.66
N SER A 221 -0.40 -1.32 7.80
CA SER A 221 0.69 -1.42 8.78
C SER A 221 0.59 -0.30 9.82
N ILE A 222 1.23 -0.47 10.98
CA ILE A 222 1.48 0.55 12.01
C ILE A 222 2.89 0.34 12.56
N ILE A 223 3.61 1.43 12.79
CA ILE A 223 4.90 1.41 13.49
C ILE A 223 4.64 1.82 14.95
N HIS A 224 5.11 1.00 15.89
CA HIS A 224 4.94 1.32 17.31
C HIS A 224 5.81 2.55 17.66
N PRO A 225 5.22 3.62 18.22
CA PRO A 225 5.89 4.92 18.34
C PRO A 225 7.12 4.90 19.27
N GLU A 226 7.17 3.98 20.24
CA GLU A 226 8.27 3.90 21.20
C GLU A 226 9.34 2.86 20.84
N THR A 227 8.99 1.85 20.02
CA THR A 227 9.88 0.70 19.79
C THR A 227 10.33 0.56 18.34
N GLY A 228 9.70 1.26 17.40
CA GLY A 228 9.99 1.13 15.97
C GLY A 228 9.52 -0.20 15.34
N ILE A 229 8.99 -1.13 16.13
CA ILE A 229 8.48 -2.42 15.62
C ILE A 229 7.31 -2.19 14.67
N ILE A 230 7.33 -2.87 13.53
CA ILE A 230 6.31 -2.74 12.50
C ILE A 230 5.29 -3.88 12.65
N TYR A 231 4.01 -3.51 12.71
CA TYR A 231 2.88 -4.41 12.79
C TYR A 231 2.09 -4.32 11.49
N THR A 232 1.87 -5.44 10.80
CA THR A 232 1.12 -5.50 9.55
C THR A 232 0.07 -6.60 9.61
N VAL A 233 -1.18 -6.30 9.28
CA VAL A 233 -2.24 -7.32 9.25
C VAL A 233 -2.26 -8.04 7.90
N ASP A 234 -2.48 -9.35 7.91
CA ASP A 234 -2.73 -10.12 6.68
C ASP A 234 -4.18 -10.54 6.58
N GLN A 235 -4.88 -10.02 5.57
CA GLN A 235 -6.32 -10.22 5.40
C GLN A 235 -6.69 -11.68 5.10
N VAL A 236 -5.80 -12.46 4.48
CA VAL A 236 -6.11 -13.83 4.07
C VAL A 236 -5.62 -14.84 5.10
N PHE A 237 -4.46 -14.61 5.72
CA PHE A 237 -3.95 -15.50 6.78
C PHE A 237 -4.46 -15.17 8.17
N ASP A 238 -5.22 -14.09 8.35
CA ASP A 238 -5.80 -13.69 9.64
C ASP A 238 -4.76 -13.55 10.76
N HIS A 239 -3.55 -13.09 10.44
CA HIS A 239 -2.48 -12.90 11.43
C HIS A 239 -1.99 -11.47 11.50
N MET A 240 -1.29 -11.18 12.60
CA MET A 240 -0.44 -10.01 12.74
C MET A 240 0.99 -10.43 12.39
N VAL A 241 1.59 -9.77 11.40
CA VAL A 241 3.02 -9.84 11.12
C VAL A 241 3.72 -8.78 11.97
N VAL A 242 4.63 -9.21 12.83
CA VAL A 242 5.41 -8.34 13.73
C VAL A 242 6.86 -8.37 13.27
N THR A 243 7.29 -7.32 12.59
CA THR A 243 8.61 -7.20 11.97
C THR A 243 9.49 -6.29 12.80
N ASP A 244 10.64 -6.81 13.22
CA ASP A 244 11.70 -6.04 13.84
C ASP A 244 12.60 -5.45 12.74
N PRO A 245 12.58 -4.12 12.51
CA PRO A 245 13.32 -3.53 11.42
C PRO A 245 14.84 -3.47 11.66
N GLU A 246 15.33 -3.70 12.90
CA GLU A 246 16.77 -3.80 13.17
C GLU A 246 17.35 -5.11 12.64
N THR A 247 16.60 -6.20 12.80
CA THR A 247 17.04 -7.55 12.41
C THR A 247 16.46 -8.01 11.07
N GLY A 248 15.36 -7.41 10.65
CA GLY A 248 14.53 -7.84 9.53
C GLY A 248 13.69 -9.09 9.82
N GLU A 249 13.78 -9.67 11.02
CA GLU A 249 13.02 -10.86 11.37
C GLU A 249 11.55 -10.54 11.65
N SER A 250 10.66 -11.44 11.20
CA SER A 250 9.22 -11.31 11.39
C SER A 250 8.63 -12.47 12.19
N LYS A 251 7.71 -12.16 13.10
CA LYS A 251 6.85 -13.13 13.80
C LYS A 251 5.44 -13.07 13.24
N TYR A 252 4.75 -14.21 13.23
CA TYR A 252 3.41 -14.35 12.65
C TYR A 252 2.43 -14.81 13.73
N ILE A 253 1.57 -13.92 14.19
CA ILE A 253 0.67 -14.15 15.32
C ILE A 253 -0.76 -14.29 14.82
N GLN A 254 -1.21 -15.54 14.70
CA GLN A 254 -2.55 -15.89 14.26
C GLN A 254 -3.62 -15.28 15.19
N GLN A 255 -4.64 -14.66 14.60
CA GLN A 255 -5.82 -14.23 15.33
C GLN A 255 -6.56 -15.43 15.92
N LYS A 256 -6.95 -15.29 17.19
CA LYS A 256 -7.61 -16.34 17.94
C LYS A 256 -8.83 -16.91 17.18
N ASP A 257 -8.96 -18.22 17.20
CA ASP A 257 -10.05 -19.00 16.58
C ASP A 257 -10.10 -18.90 15.04
N SER A 258 -9.13 -18.27 14.37
CA SER A 258 -8.99 -18.38 12.91
C SER A 258 -8.41 -19.73 12.50
N LEU A 259 -8.92 -20.27 11.40
CA LEU A 259 -8.38 -21.45 10.72
C LEU A 259 -7.67 -21.10 9.41
N ALA A 260 -7.51 -19.82 9.08
CA ALA A 260 -7.02 -19.37 7.77
C ALA A 260 -5.70 -20.05 7.36
N MET A 261 -4.67 -20.03 8.22
CA MET A 261 -3.41 -20.70 7.90
C MET A 261 -3.55 -22.22 7.75
N LYS A 262 -4.43 -22.88 8.51
CA LYS A 262 -4.65 -24.34 8.39
C LYS A 262 -5.09 -24.70 6.96
N TYR A 263 -5.93 -23.88 6.35
CA TYR A 263 -6.45 -24.13 5.00
C TYR A 263 -5.53 -23.64 3.89
N HIS A 264 -4.69 -22.63 4.13
CA HIS A 264 -3.81 -22.07 3.09
C HIS A 264 -2.37 -22.61 3.11
N LEU A 265 -1.83 -22.97 4.28
CA LEU A 265 -0.55 -23.71 4.39
C LEU A 265 -0.73 -25.23 4.22
N GLY A 266 -1.98 -25.70 4.25
CA GLY A 266 -2.41 -27.04 3.86
C GLY A 266 -2.26 -27.28 2.36
N SER A 267 -1.04 -27.20 1.83
CA SER A 267 -0.70 -27.86 0.57
C SER A 267 -0.83 -29.38 0.78
N PRO A 268 -1.33 -30.17 -0.20
CA PRO A 268 -1.37 -31.64 -0.15
C PRO A 268 0.01 -32.31 -0.06
N ILE A 269 1.08 -31.56 0.25
CA ILE A 269 2.46 -31.99 0.34
C ILE A 269 2.93 -32.14 1.80
N VAL A 270 2.25 -31.54 2.81
CA VAL A 270 2.82 -31.46 4.18
C VAL A 270 1.98 -32.13 5.28
N SER A 271 0.71 -32.51 5.05
CA SER A 271 -0.03 -33.30 6.05
C SER A 271 -1.06 -34.23 5.42
N ASP A 272 -1.07 -35.49 5.87
CA ASP A 272 -2.13 -36.48 5.64
C ASP A 272 -3.45 -36.16 6.40
N ASP A 273 -3.56 -34.96 6.98
CA ASP A 273 -4.74 -34.52 7.69
C ASP A 273 -5.86 -34.19 6.69
N ASP A 274 -7.03 -34.80 6.89
CA ASP A 274 -8.27 -34.48 6.16
C ASP A 274 -8.63 -33.01 6.43
N LEU A 275 -8.29 -32.13 5.48
CA LEU A 275 -8.42 -30.67 5.62
C LEU A 275 -9.89 -30.25 5.77
N GLY A 276 -10.86 -31.10 5.39
CA GLY A 276 -12.27 -30.72 5.28
C GLY A 276 -12.48 -29.58 4.29
N GLU A 277 -13.71 -29.07 4.20
CA GLU A 277 -14.00 -27.85 3.44
C GLU A 277 -13.64 -26.62 4.30
N PHE A 278 -13.03 -25.60 3.70
CA PHE A 278 -12.86 -24.29 4.34
C PHE A 278 -14.24 -23.70 4.57
N ASP A 279 -14.58 -23.44 5.84
CA ASP A 279 -15.77 -22.66 6.18
C ASP A 279 -15.41 -21.17 6.11
N PRO A 280 -15.84 -20.43 5.08
CA PRO A 280 -15.48 -19.03 4.92
C PRO A 280 -16.02 -18.13 6.04
N SER A 281 -17.01 -18.62 6.82
CA SER A 281 -17.53 -17.89 7.99
C SER A 281 -16.52 -17.78 9.15
N LEU A 282 -15.44 -18.57 9.11
CA LEU A 282 -14.37 -18.53 10.11
C LEU A 282 -13.25 -17.53 9.76
N ALA A 283 -13.25 -16.96 8.55
CA ALA A 283 -12.30 -15.94 8.15
C ALA A 283 -12.53 -14.64 8.93
N LYS A 284 -11.45 -14.04 9.45
CA LYS A 284 -11.52 -12.75 10.16
C LYS A 284 -11.44 -11.59 9.17
N GLY A 285 -10.49 -11.65 8.25
CA GLY A 285 -10.21 -10.57 7.30
C GLY A 285 -9.68 -9.31 7.97
N PRO A 286 -8.61 -9.36 8.78
CA PRO A 286 -8.04 -8.16 9.38
C PRO A 286 -7.53 -7.22 8.28
N HIS A 287 -7.86 -5.94 8.35
CA HIS A 287 -7.68 -5.03 7.21
C HIS A 287 -7.05 -3.68 7.60
N SER A 288 -7.76 -2.84 8.36
CA SER A 288 -7.27 -1.54 8.84
C SER A 288 -6.90 -1.62 10.30
N MET A 289 -5.93 -0.78 10.72
CA MET A 289 -5.51 -0.66 12.11
C MET A 289 -5.54 0.78 12.61
N ALA A 290 -5.68 0.96 13.92
CA ALA A 290 -5.36 2.20 14.64
C ALA A 290 -4.83 1.90 16.03
N PHE A 291 -3.97 2.79 16.53
CA PHE A 291 -3.44 2.72 17.89
C PHE A 291 -4.40 3.37 18.87
N GLY A 292 -4.79 2.63 19.90
CA GLY A 292 -5.64 3.07 20.98
C GLY A 292 -4.88 3.86 22.04
N LEU A 293 -5.58 4.72 22.78
CA LEU A 293 -5.01 5.43 23.93
C LEU A 293 -4.64 4.48 25.10
N ASP A 294 -5.12 3.24 25.06
CA ASP A 294 -4.79 2.17 26.00
C ASP A 294 -3.53 1.38 25.62
N GLY A 295 -2.84 1.77 24.54
CA GLY A 295 -1.62 1.13 24.05
C GLY A 295 -1.86 -0.15 23.26
N LYS A 296 -3.07 -0.40 22.78
CA LYS A 296 -3.42 -1.57 21.95
C LYS A 296 -3.70 -1.18 20.50
N TYR A 297 -3.71 -2.15 19.61
CA TYR A 297 -4.16 -1.96 18.23
C TYR A 297 -5.58 -2.47 18.05
N TYR A 298 -6.45 -1.62 17.52
CA TYR A 298 -7.78 -2.00 17.05
C TYR A 298 -7.71 -2.32 15.56
N VAL A 299 -8.35 -3.41 15.16
CA VAL A 299 -8.23 -3.96 13.80
C VAL A 299 -9.63 -4.22 13.23
N THR A 300 -9.94 -3.71 12.04
CA THR A 300 -11.18 -4.10 11.37
C THR A 300 -11.08 -5.54 10.86
N ASN A 301 -11.96 -6.42 11.33
CA ASN A 301 -12.12 -7.76 10.77
C ASN A 301 -13.28 -7.73 9.76
N THR A 302 -12.95 -7.53 8.48
CA THR A 302 -13.93 -7.28 7.41
C THR A 302 -14.92 -8.42 7.23
N ASN A 303 -14.46 -9.67 7.35
CA ASN A 303 -15.26 -10.86 7.05
C ASN A 303 -16.11 -11.28 8.27
N ASP A 304 -15.56 -11.16 9.48
CA ASP A 304 -16.21 -11.55 10.74
C ASP A 304 -17.05 -10.41 11.36
N THR A 305 -17.11 -9.24 10.70
CA THR A 305 -17.85 -8.04 11.14
C THR A 305 -17.62 -7.73 12.63
N SER A 306 -16.34 -7.56 12.98
CA SER A 306 -15.90 -7.29 14.35
C SER A 306 -14.69 -6.36 14.36
N ILE A 307 -14.33 -5.86 15.53
CA ILE A 307 -13.09 -5.12 15.76
C ILE A 307 -12.17 -5.98 16.61
N GLY A 308 -11.11 -6.51 16.00
CA GLY A 308 -10.04 -7.22 16.68
C GLY A 308 -9.24 -6.30 17.58
N VAL A 309 -8.67 -6.88 18.65
CA VAL A 309 -7.84 -6.15 19.61
C VAL A 309 -6.52 -6.89 19.75
N PHE A 310 -5.42 -6.23 19.45
CA PHE A 310 -4.08 -6.80 19.57
C PHE A 310 -3.27 -6.03 20.62
N ASN A 311 -2.66 -6.75 21.55
CA ASN A 311 -1.84 -6.18 22.61
C ASN A 311 -0.34 -6.33 22.27
N PRO A 312 0.35 -5.24 21.88
CA PRO A 312 1.76 -5.31 21.47
C PRO A 312 2.71 -5.61 22.63
N ASN A 313 2.29 -5.42 23.88
CA ASN A 313 3.14 -5.73 25.04
C ASN A 313 3.22 -7.24 25.32
N THR A 314 2.24 -8.01 24.87
CA THR A 314 2.17 -9.46 25.12
C THR A 314 2.20 -10.28 23.85
N ASP A 315 2.21 -9.64 22.67
CA ASP A 315 2.11 -10.29 21.36
C ASP A 315 0.87 -11.20 21.27
N GLN A 316 -0.28 -10.73 21.75
CA GLN A 316 -1.52 -11.52 21.83
C GLN A 316 -2.76 -10.77 21.33
N TRP A 317 -3.62 -11.53 20.65
CA TRP A 317 -4.99 -11.12 20.35
C TRP A 317 -5.89 -11.27 21.59
N GLU A 318 -6.55 -10.18 21.96
CA GLU A 318 -7.61 -10.15 22.95
C GLU A 318 -8.99 -10.43 22.29
N PRO A 319 -10.05 -10.71 23.07
CA PRO A 319 -11.38 -10.90 22.50
C PRO A 319 -11.83 -9.69 21.67
N SER A 320 -12.25 -9.93 20.42
CA SER A 320 -12.77 -8.89 19.54
C SER A 320 -14.09 -8.30 20.04
N PHE A 321 -14.30 -7.01 19.77
CA PHE A 321 -15.59 -6.37 19.93
C PHE A 321 -16.52 -6.75 18.78
N ARG A 322 -17.67 -7.32 19.14
CA ARG A 322 -18.69 -7.73 18.16
C ARG A 322 -19.61 -6.58 17.85
N VAL A 323 -19.76 -6.27 16.56
CA VAL A 323 -20.77 -5.31 16.09
C VAL A 323 -22.15 -5.86 16.47
N PRO A 324 -23.08 -5.05 17.00
CA PRO A 324 -24.37 -5.54 17.49
C PRO A 324 -25.15 -6.30 16.41
N GLU A 325 -25.62 -7.49 16.76
CA GLU A 325 -26.51 -8.28 15.89
C GLU A 325 -27.79 -7.47 15.59
N GLY A 326 -28.21 -7.49 14.32
CA GLY A 326 -29.40 -6.76 13.87
C GLY A 326 -29.17 -5.28 13.58
N SER A 327 -27.98 -4.73 13.80
CA SER A 327 -27.64 -3.35 13.38
C SER A 327 -27.63 -3.16 11.86
N GLY A 328 -27.45 -4.23 11.08
CA GLY A 328 -27.33 -4.16 9.63
C GLY A 328 -25.94 -3.74 9.13
N ALA A 329 -25.08 -3.24 10.01
CA ALA A 329 -23.69 -2.90 9.73
C ALA A 329 -22.88 -4.15 9.32
N ARG A 330 -22.12 -4.05 8.24
CA ARG A 330 -21.31 -5.13 7.66
C ARG A 330 -20.02 -4.60 7.05
N TYR A 331 -18.99 -5.45 7.05
CA TYR A 331 -17.70 -5.18 6.41
C TYR A 331 -17.05 -3.90 6.98
N PRO A 332 -16.68 -3.89 8.28
CA PRO A 332 -15.90 -2.80 8.85
C PRO A 332 -14.61 -2.66 8.05
N HIS A 333 -14.28 -1.47 7.56
CA HIS A 333 -13.24 -1.26 6.56
C HIS A 333 -12.07 -0.46 7.12
N THR A 334 -12.23 0.87 7.28
CA THR A 334 -11.20 1.75 7.82
C THR A 334 -11.60 2.20 9.22
N LEU A 335 -10.63 2.29 10.13
CA LEU A 335 -10.86 2.82 11.49
C LEU A 335 -9.80 3.81 11.94
N ARG A 336 -10.16 4.73 12.83
CA ARG A 336 -9.26 5.72 13.45
C ARG A 336 -9.67 5.99 14.90
N THR A 337 -8.68 6.21 15.75
CA THR A 337 -8.88 6.59 17.15
C THR A 337 -9.03 8.11 17.24
N ALA A 338 -10.11 8.57 17.84
CA ALA A 338 -10.35 9.98 18.16
C ALA A 338 -9.57 10.42 19.40
N ALA A 339 -9.43 11.73 19.61
CA ALA A 339 -8.71 12.29 20.75
C ALA A 339 -9.38 11.94 22.09
N ASN A 340 -10.70 11.74 22.08
CA ASN A 340 -11.46 11.28 23.24
C ASN A 340 -11.27 9.77 23.56
N GLY A 341 -10.59 9.01 22.71
CA GLY A 341 -10.34 7.58 22.84
C GLY A 341 -11.36 6.66 22.16
N ASP A 342 -12.45 7.20 21.62
CA ASP A 342 -13.39 6.43 20.81
C ASP A 342 -12.73 6.00 19.50
N VAL A 343 -13.15 4.85 18.98
CA VAL A 343 -12.70 4.35 17.68
C VAL A 343 -13.82 4.52 16.68
N TRP A 344 -13.59 5.33 15.64
CA TRP A 344 -14.53 5.53 14.54
C TRP A 344 -14.24 4.57 13.40
N ILE A 345 -15.29 4.00 12.80
CA ILE A 345 -15.21 2.93 11.81
C ILE A 345 -16.16 3.22 10.63
N THR A 346 -15.71 2.96 9.40
CA THR A 346 -16.59 2.85 8.23
C THR A 346 -17.04 1.41 8.00
N PHE A 347 -18.31 1.20 7.62
CA PHE A 347 -18.85 -0.11 7.26
C PHE A 347 -19.19 -0.18 5.76
N ALA A 348 -18.17 -0.47 4.96
CA ALA A 348 -18.20 -0.37 3.49
C ALA A 348 -19.18 -1.36 2.81
N GLY A 349 -19.68 -2.36 3.54
CA GLY A 349 -20.66 -3.33 3.04
C GLY A 349 -22.13 -2.98 3.34
N SER A 350 -22.39 -1.80 3.94
CA SER A 350 -23.71 -1.52 4.50
C SER A 350 -24.13 -0.05 4.64
N GLU A 351 -23.35 0.93 4.16
CA GLU A 351 -23.70 2.37 4.27
C GLU A 351 -23.89 2.88 5.71
N HIS A 352 -23.09 2.33 6.63
CA HIS A 352 -23.02 2.82 8.00
C HIS A 352 -21.62 3.35 8.31
N VAL A 353 -21.57 4.16 9.35
CA VAL A 353 -20.37 4.32 10.18
C VAL A 353 -20.69 3.89 11.60
N GLY A 354 -19.67 3.70 12.42
CA GLY A 354 -19.88 3.49 13.84
C GLY A 354 -18.79 4.09 14.70
N ARG A 355 -19.16 4.26 15.97
CA ARG A 355 -18.27 4.69 17.04
C ARG A 355 -18.25 3.62 18.11
N LEU A 356 -17.06 3.10 18.41
CA LEU A 356 -16.81 2.12 19.45
C LEU A 356 -16.16 2.83 20.65
N ASP A 357 -16.75 2.69 21.82
CA ASP A 357 -16.05 2.96 23.09
C ASP A 357 -15.23 1.71 23.46
N PRO A 358 -13.90 1.73 23.40
CA PRO A 358 -13.08 0.55 23.68
C PRO A 358 -13.07 0.16 25.16
N THR A 359 -13.47 1.04 26.07
CA THR A 359 -13.52 0.74 27.52
C THR A 359 -14.73 -0.12 27.85
N THR A 360 -15.87 0.17 27.23
CA THR A 360 -17.14 -0.52 27.50
C THR A 360 -17.48 -1.58 26.45
N GLY A 361 -16.93 -1.45 25.24
CA GLY A 361 -17.28 -2.26 24.07
C GLY A 361 -18.60 -1.83 23.41
N GLU A 362 -19.16 -0.68 23.79
CA GLU A 362 -20.42 -0.19 23.23
C GLU A 362 -20.21 0.37 21.81
N PHE A 363 -21.08 -0.04 20.88
CA PHE A 363 -21.14 0.54 19.54
C PHE A 363 -22.33 1.46 19.40
N THR A 364 -22.08 2.66 18.86
CA THR A 364 -23.10 3.49 18.24
C THR A 364 -23.02 3.32 16.72
N ILE A 365 -24.08 2.81 16.10
CA ILE A 365 -24.17 2.62 14.64
C ILE A 365 -25.00 3.76 14.04
N ILE A 366 -24.50 4.35 12.97
CA ILE A 366 -25.07 5.56 12.35
C ILE A 366 -25.32 5.28 10.87
N ASP A 367 -26.56 5.47 10.43
CA ASP A 367 -26.98 5.34 9.04
C ASP A 367 -26.50 6.55 8.22
N LEU A 368 -25.89 6.30 7.07
CA LEU A 368 -25.53 7.38 6.14
C LEU A 368 -26.71 7.76 5.23
N PRO A 369 -26.95 9.06 4.99
CA PRO A 369 -28.07 9.51 4.17
C PRO A 369 -27.90 9.08 2.71
N GLY A 370 -29.01 8.71 2.07
CA GLY A 370 -29.06 8.43 0.63
C GLY A 370 -28.19 7.26 0.16
N GLY A 371 -27.75 6.39 1.07
CA GLY A 371 -26.87 5.27 0.73
C GLY A 371 -27.49 4.21 -0.16
N ARG A 372 -26.67 3.72 -1.09
CA ARG A 372 -26.96 2.54 -1.92
C ARG A 372 -25.93 1.47 -1.60
N VAL A 373 -26.39 0.29 -1.22
CA VAL A 373 -25.53 -0.89 -1.09
C VAL A 373 -25.50 -1.58 -2.44
N GLY A 374 -24.31 -1.72 -3.04
CA GLY A 374 -24.14 -2.36 -4.34
C GLY A 374 -24.62 -3.82 -4.30
N ASN A 375 -25.40 -4.22 -5.30
CA ASN A 375 -25.90 -5.60 -5.46
C ASN A 375 -25.10 -6.33 -6.55
N GLY A 376 -23.78 -6.28 -6.49
CA GLY A 376 -22.95 -6.85 -7.54
C GLY A 376 -21.99 -5.89 -8.18
N ILE A 377 -22.50 -4.73 -8.55
CA ILE A 377 -21.73 -3.70 -9.21
C ILE A 377 -21.23 -2.75 -8.11
N LEU A 378 -19.91 -2.72 -7.88
CA LEU A 378 -19.31 -1.86 -6.87
C LEU A 378 -19.67 -0.38 -7.12
N SER A 379 -19.78 0.03 -8.39
CA SER A 379 -20.17 1.38 -8.79
C SER A 379 -21.61 1.80 -8.51
N GLU A 380 -22.52 0.84 -8.29
CA GLU A 380 -23.88 1.16 -7.84
C GLU A 380 -23.94 1.43 -6.34
N ALA A 381 -22.91 1.02 -5.61
CA ALA A 381 -22.75 1.39 -4.21
C ALA A 381 -22.36 2.87 -4.08
N THR A 382 -22.57 3.45 -2.91
CA THR A 382 -21.96 4.74 -2.56
C THR A 382 -20.65 4.55 -1.78
N GLN A 383 -20.63 3.53 -0.93
CA GLN A 383 -19.54 2.94 -0.17
C GLN A 383 -18.72 3.92 0.70
N PRO A 384 -19.02 4.04 2.01
CA PRO A 384 -18.09 4.69 2.93
C PRO A 384 -16.77 3.91 2.98
N TYR A 385 -15.65 4.59 2.82
CA TYR A 385 -14.35 3.96 2.60
C TYR A 385 -13.30 4.41 3.62
N GLY A 386 -12.52 5.45 3.32
CA GLY A 386 -11.55 6.02 4.25
C GLY A 386 -12.19 6.92 5.30
N VAL A 387 -11.57 6.99 6.48
CA VAL A 387 -11.90 7.92 7.56
C VAL A 387 -10.63 8.60 8.06
N ASP A 388 -10.75 9.85 8.48
CA ASP A 388 -9.82 10.46 9.43
C ASP A 388 -10.52 11.37 10.44
N ILE A 389 -9.84 11.66 11.56
CA ILE A 389 -10.36 12.51 12.63
C ILE A 389 -9.73 13.89 12.54
N ASN A 390 -10.55 14.93 12.52
CA ASN A 390 -10.05 16.30 12.52
C ASN A 390 -9.37 16.60 13.86
N PRO A 391 -8.07 16.97 13.89
CA PRO A 391 -7.34 17.20 15.12
C PRO A 391 -7.79 18.46 15.89
N ILE A 392 -8.61 19.32 15.27
CA ILE A 392 -9.06 20.58 15.85
C ILE A 392 -10.38 20.44 16.62
N ASP A 393 -11.34 19.68 16.08
CA ASP A 393 -12.69 19.56 16.63
C ASP A 393 -13.14 18.12 16.90
N ASP A 394 -12.25 17.14 16.72
CA ASP A 394 -12.46 15.69 16.93
C ASP A 394 -13.59 15.09 16.05
N ALA A 395 -14.04 15.82 15.03
CA ALA A 395 -15.05 15.34 14.10
C ALA A 395 -14.51 14.24 13.19
N MET A 396 -15.33 13.21 12.97
CA MET A 396 -15.02 12.17 12.00
C MET A 396 -15.31 12.68 10.58
N TRP A 397 -14.34 12.53 9.69
CA TRP A 397 -14.52 12.76 8.26
C TRP A 397 -14.40 11.45 7.50
N TYR A 398 -15.23 11.25 6.48
CA TYR A 398 -15.23 10.02 5.67
C TYR A 398 -15.44 10.29 4.19
N GLY A 399 -14.89 9.41 3.34
CA GLY A 399 -15.02 9.48 1.89
C GLY A 399 -15.98 8.40 1.40
N ARG A 400 -16.78 8.72 0.38
CA ARG A 400 -17.66 7.77 -0.30
C ARG A 400 -17.12 7.51 -1.70
N LEU A 401 -16.40 6.41 -1.85
CA LEU A 401 -15.58 6.10 -3.02
C LEU A 401 -16.37 6.08 -4.34
N PHE A 402 -17.61 5.63 -4.30
CA PHE A 402 -18.44 5.49 -5.50
C PHE A 402 -19.55 6.56 -5.60
N ALA A 403 -19.72 7.38 -4.55
CA ALA A 403 -20.68 8.48 -4.55
C ALA A 403 -20.05 9.84 -4.90
N ASP A 404 -18.72 9.91 -4.98
CA ASP A 404 -17.98 11.17 -5.15
C ASP A 404 -18.38 12.21 -4.08
N LYS A 405 -18.41 11.77 -2.81
CA LYS A 405 -18.78 12.59 -1.65
C LYS A 405 -17.77 12.50 -0.51
N VAL A 406 -17.72 13.55 0.29
CA VAL A 406 -17.03 13.59 1.57
C VAL A 406 -18.03 13.99 2.65
N GLY A 407 -18.05 13.27 3.77
CA GLY A 407 -18.94 13.56 4.89
C GLY A 407 -18.18 13.91 6.16
N ARG A 408 -18.81 14.72 7.00
CA ARG A 408 -18.38 15.08 8.36
C ARG A 408 -19.45 14.63 9.35
N ILE A 409 -19.03 14.11 10.50
CA ILE A 409 -19.90 13.76 11.61
C ILE A 409 -19.45 14.49 12.85
N ASP A 410 -20.38 15.23 13.45
CA ASP A 410 -20.16 15.90 14.71
C ASP A 410 -19.99 14.87 15.86
N PRO A 411 -18.92 14.94 16.67
CA PRO A 411 -18.62 13.89 17.63
C PRO A 411 -19.59 13.88 18.82
N GLU A 412 -20.29 14.98 19.11
CA GLU A 412 -21.24 15.04 20.22
C GLU A 412 -22.67 14.71 19.79
N THR A 413 -23.14 15.35 18.72
CA THR A 413 -24.52 15.27 18.25
C THR A 413 -24.76 14.15 17.24
N LEU A 414 -23.70 13.63 16.62
CA LEU A 414 -23.73 12.66 15.52
C LEU A 414 -24.44 13.19 14.26
N GLU A 415 -24.61 14.51 14.14
CA GLU A 415 -25.15 15.14 12.94
C GLU A 415 -24.19 14.95 11.75
N ILE A 416 -24.75 14.58 10.59
CA ILE A 416 -24.01 14.32 9.36
C ILE A 416 -24.16 15.52 8.42
N THR A 417 -23.04 16.01 7.91
CA THR A 417 -22.99 16.95 6.77
C THR A 417 -22.21 16.32 5.62
N GLU A 418 -22.79 16.27 4.42
CA GLU A 418 -22.12 15.75 3.21
C GLU A 418 -21.87 16.85 2.18
N TYR A 419 -20.70 16.76 1.55
CA TYR A 419 -20.22 17.64 0.50
C TYR A 419 -20.01 16.84 -0.79
N ASP A 420 -20.31 17.46 -1.93
CA ASP A 420 -19.93 16.91 -3.23
C ASP A 420 -18.41 17.06 -3.40
N SER A 421 -17.74 15.97 -3.76
CA SER A 421 -16.31 15.96 -4.00
C SER A 421 -16.02 16.46 -5.41
N VAL A 422 -15.05 17.38 -5.54
CA VAL A 422 -14.56 17.83 -6.86
C VAL A 422 -13.59 16.84 -7.50
N ILE A 423 -13.04 15.90 -6.72
CA ILE A 423 -12.24 14.78 -7.22
C ILE A 423 -13.10 13.52 -7.27
N ARG A 424 -12.92 12.69 -8.29
CA ARG A 424 -13.60 11.39 -8.38
C ARG A 424 -12.93 10.32 -7.54
N GLY A 425 -13.74 9.52 -6.87
CA GLY A 425 -13.30 8.47 -5.99
C GLY A 425 -12.49 8.97 -4.80
N PRO A 426 -13.04 9.87 -3.96
CA PRO A 426 -12.41 10.25 -2.69
C PRO A 426 -12.20 9.00 -1.83
N ARG A 427 -10.96 8.51 -1.72
CA ARG A 427 -10.70 7.16 -1.21
C ARG A 427 -10.26 7.13 0.25
N ARG A 428 -9.01 7.49 0.54
CA ARG A 428 -8.47 7.57 1.91
C ARG A 428 -7.87 8.96 2.13
N MET A 429 -8.11 9.50 3.32
CA MET A 429 -7.79 10.88 3.69
C MET A 429 -6.93 10.94 4.94
N ARG A 430 -6.27 12.09 5.13
CA ARG A 430 -5.63 12.47 6.39
C ARG A 430 -5.72 13.96 6.64
N PHE A 431 -5.81 14.34 7.90
CA PHE A 431 -5.58 15.71 8.35
C PHE A 431 -4.09 15.98 8.56
N ASP A 432 -3.67 17.20 8.21
CA ASP A 432 -2.43 17.76 8.74
C ASP A 432 -2.65 18.38 10.12
N LYS A 433 -1.57 18.78 10.80
CA LYS A 433 -1.63 19.30 12.18
C LYS A 433 -2.38 20.63 12.30
N GLU A 434 -2.51 21.36 11.18
CA GLU A 434 -3.28 22.60 11.10
C GLU A 434 -4.79 22.37 10.86
N GLY A 435 -5.20 21.13 10.63
CA GLY A 435 -6.60 20.76 10.36
C GLY A 435 -7.01 20.89 8.89
N THR A 436 -6.05 20.98 7.96
CA THR A 436 -6.35 20.84 6.53
C THR A 436 -6.57 19.37 6.19
N LEU A 437 -7.64 19.06 5.47
CA LEU A 437 -7.92 17.71 5.01
C LEU A 437 -7.26 17.46 3.66
N TRP A 438 -6.44 16.41 3.58
CA TRP A 438 -5.85 15.90 2.35
C TRP A 438 -6.56 14.61 1.94
N ILE A 439 -6.91 14.47 0.66
CA ILE A 439 -7.64 13.30 0.17
C ILE A 439 -7.23 12.90 -1.25
N THR A 440 -7.08 11.59 -1.49
CA THR A 440 -6.74 11.04 -2.81
C THR A 440 -7.98 10.91 -3.70
N GLY A 441 -7.84 11.35 -4.95
CA GLY A 441 -8.79 11.15 -6.03
C GLY A 441 -8.43 9.90 -6.81
N TYR A 442 -8.87 8.74 -6.30
CA TYR A 442 -8.42 7.44 -6.77
C TYR A 442 -8.68 7.23 -8.26
N SER A 443 -9.77 7.78 -8.81
CA SER A 443 -10.22 7.56 -10.18
C SER A 443 -9.42 8.30 -11.25
N GLU A 444 -8.88 9.46 -10.90
CA GLU A 444 -8.31 10.41 -11.87
C GLU A 444 -6.82 10.70 -11.62
N GLY A 445 -6.23 10.13 -10.56
CA GLY A 445 -4.83 10.36 -10.23
C GLY A 445 -4.61 11.76 -9.67
N GLN A 446 -5.41 12.14 -8.68
CA GLN A 446 -5.43 13.49 -8.12
C GLN A 446 -5.19 13.49 -6.61
N LEU A 447 -4.70 14.62 -6.10
CA LEU A 447 -4.65 14.96 -4.70
C LEU A 447 -5.50 16.21 -4.47
N ALA A 448 -6.38 16.19 -3.47
CA ALA A 448 -7.08 17.39 -3.02
C ALA A 448 -6.59 17.85 -1.66
N LYS A 449 -6.41 19.17 -1.55
CA LYS A 449 -6.27 19.92 -0.30
C LYS A 449 -7.61 20.58 -0.01
N VAL A 450 -8.16 20.36 1.18
CA VAL A 450 -9.48 20.85 1.57
C VAL A 450 -9.37 21.65 2.85
N ASP A 451 -9.74 22.93 2.77
CA ASP A 451 -9.96 23.77 3.96
C ASP A 451 -11.38 23.51 4.49
N VAL A 452 -11.45 23.05 5.74
CA VAL A 452 -12.69 22.70 6.43
C VAL A 452 -13.02 23.64 7.59
N SER A 453 -12.27 24.74 7.74
CA SER A 453 -12.39 25.67 8.88
C SER A 453 -13.62 26.59 8.79
N ASP A 454 -14.00 27.00 7.57
CA ASP A 454 -15.17 27.84 7.28
C ASP A 454 -15.88 27.38 5.99
N GLY A 455 -16.10 26.07 5.85
CA GLY A 455 -16.78 25.48 4.69
C GLY A 455 -16.10 24.21 4.18
N PHE A 456 -16.05 24.08 2.85
CA PHE A 456 -15.44 22.95 2.14
C PHE A 456 -14.79 23.45 0.85
N ASP A 457 -13.69 24.18 1.00
CA ASP A 457 -12.96 24.80 -0.11
C ASP A 457 -11.83 23.88 -0.58
N VAL A 458 -11.85 23.53 -1.86
CA VAL A 458 -10.96 22.49 -2.41
C VAL A 458 -9.99 23.04 -3.45
N THR A 459 -8.71 22.71 -3.29
CA THR A 459 -7.67 22.86 -4.33
C THR A 459 -7.23 21.48 -4.80
N VAL A 460 -7.17 21.26 -6.11
CA VAL A 460 -6.85 19.95 -6.72
C VAL A 460 -5.50 20.03 -7.44
N TYR A 461 -4.68 19.00 -7.25
CA TYR A 461 -3.40 18.81 -7.92
C TYR A 461 -3.44 17.50 -8.71
N ASP A 462 -3.17 17.57 -10.01
CA ASP A 462 -2.97 16.38 -10.83
C ASP A 462 -1.62 15.74 -10.48
N MET A 463 -1.62 14.45 -10.19
CA MET A 463 -0.38 13.71 -9.94
C MET A 463 0.38 13.45 -11.25
N PRO A 464 1.72 13.41 -11.23
CA PRO A 464 2.52 13.10 -12.42
C PRO A 464 2.15 11.76 -13.08
N GLY A 465 1.76 11.80 -14.37
CA GLY A 465 1.34 10.62 -15.15
C GLY A 465 2.37 10.07 -16.14
N PHE A 466 3.48 10.79 -16.37
CA PHE A 466 4.64 10.45 -17.22
C PHE A 466 4.38 10.09 -18.70
N ALA A 467 3.13 9.95 -19.12
CA ALA A 467 2.67 9.86 -20.49
C ALA A 467 1.31 10.55 -20.64
N GLU A 468 0.98 10.97 -21.86
CA GLU A 468 -0.30 11.58 -22.19
C GLU A 468 -1.45 10.64 -21.81
N ASP A 469 -2.49 11.17 -21.15
CA ASP A 469 -3.69 10.45 -20.71
C ASP A 469 -3.49 9.21 -19.81
N ILE A 470 -2.26 8.97 -19.36
CA ILE A 470 -1.95 8.03 -18.29
C ILE A 470 -2.00 8.78 -16.96
N ARG A 471 -2.64 8.16 -15.97
CA ARG A 471 -2.79 8.71 -14.62
C ARG A 471 -2.48 7.63 -13.58
N PRO A 472 -1.87 7.97 -12.44
CA PRO A 472 -1.72 7.05 -11.32
C PRO A 472 -3.08 6.73 -10.69
N ALA A 473 -3.09 5.75 -9.77
CA ALA A 473 -4.26 5.34 -9.00
C ALA A 473 -3.95 5.46 -7.50
N PRO A 474 -4.00 6.67 -6.92
CA PRO A 474 -3.58 6.92 -5.54
C PRO A 474 -4.55 6.27 -4.56
N TYR A 475 -4.06 5.30 -3.79
CA TYR A 475 -4.89 4.48 -2.92
C TYR A 475 -5.15 5.16 -1.57
N ALA A 476 -4.08 5.60 -0.90
CA ALA A 476 -4.12 6.34 0.35
C ALA A 476 -3.02 7.40 0.41
N LEU A 477 -3.01 8.14 1.52
CA LEU A 477 -1.97 9.10 1.84
C LEU A 477 -1.70 9.13 3.34
N GLY A 478 -0.53 9.64 3.71
CA GLY A 478 -0.10 10.00 5.05
C GLY A 478 0.45 11.43 5.05
N VAL A 479 0.30 12.15 6.17
CA VAL A 479 0.97 13.45 6.37
C VAL A 479 2.15 13.21 7.30
N HIS A 480 3.35 13.58 6.84
CA HIS A 480 4.57 13.38 7.61
C HIS A 480 4.51 14.19 8.92
N PRO A 481 4.74 13.59 10.10
CA PRO A 481 4.52 14.23 11.39
C PRO A 481 5.31 15.52 11.58
N ASP A 482 6.56 15.57 11.11
CA ASP A 482 7.40 16.77 11.25
C ASP A 482 7.29 17.76 10.08
N THR A 483 7.61 17.31 8.86
CA THR A 483 7.66 18.19 7.68
C THR A 483 6.28 18.65 7.19
N GLN A 484 5.22 17.91 7.51
CA GLN A 484 3.86 18.07 6.95
C GLN A 484 3.78 17.84 5.44
N ASP A 485 4.78 17.17 4.85
CA ASP A 485 4.68 16.70 3.48
C ASP A 485 3.66 15.57 3.36
N VAL A 486 2.97 15.52 2.23
CA VAL A 486 1.93 14.52 1.97
C VAL A 486 2.54 13.38 1.17
N TRP A 487 2.64 12.21 1.78
CA TRP A 487 3.12 10.99 1.16
C TRP A 487 1.96 10.16 0.65
N ILE A 488 2.03 9.72 -0.60
CA ILE A 488 0.93 9.10 -1.32
C ILE A 488 1.44 7.79 -1.91
N ASN A 489 0.74 6.72 -1.58
CA ASN A 489 0.96 5.43 -2.21
C ASN A 489 -0.01 5.29 -3.40
N GLU A 490 0.48 4.86 -4.54
CA GLU A 490 -0.35 4.58 -5.70
C GLU A 490 -0.16 3.14 -6.17
N ASN A 491 -1.15 2.66 -6.90
CA ASN A 491 -1.25 1.23 -7.16
C ASN A 491 -0.85 0.80 -8.57
N MET A 492 -0.52 1.70 -9.49
CA MET A 492 -0.41 1.33 -10.91
C MET A 492 0.92 1.71 -11.57
N THR A 493 1.75 2.54 -10.94
CA THR A 493 2.98 3.06 -11.54
C THR A 493 4.25 2.53 -10.88
N ASP A 494 4.15 1.61 -9.91
CA ASP A 494 5.26 1.07 -9.13
C ASP A 494 6.16 2.18 -8.54
N ARG A 495 5.51 3.20 -7.98
CA ARG A 495 6.17 4.40 -7.43
C ARG A 495 5.62 4.71 -6.04
N THR A 496 6.17 5.75 -5.43
CA THR A 496 5.61 6.44 -4.26
C THR A 496 5.79 7.94 -4.49
N TYR A 497 4.83 8.75 -4.07
CA TYR A 497 4.82 10.19 -4.32
C TYR A 497 4.92 10.95 -3.00
N ARG A 498 5.73 12.00 -2.96
CA ARG A 498 5.78 13.00 -1.88
C ARG A 498 5.36 14.33 -2.47
N PHE A 499 4.31 14.93 -1.93
CA PHE A 499 3.89 16.29 -2.28
C PHE A 499 4.36 17.25 -1.18
N ILE A 500 5.05 18.31 -1.58
CA ILE A 500 5.54 19.36 -0.69
C ILE A 500 4.57 20.53 -0.76
N PRO A 501 3.69 20.75 0.25
CA PRO A 501 2.61 21.73 0.15
C PRO A 501 3.10 23.18 0.01
N SER A 502 4.26 23.51 0.57
CA SER A 502 4.86 24.85 0.50
C SER A 502 5.39 25.21 -0.89
N GLU A 503 5.68 24.21 -1.72
CA GLU A 503 6.21 24.35 -3.08
C GLU A 503 5.20 23.98 -4.16
N GLU A 504 4.06 23.38 -3.79
CA GLU A 504 3.10 22.76 -4.70
C GLU A 504 3.76 21.80 -5.70
N ARG A 505 4.73 21.02 -5.23
CA ARG A 505 5.60 20.17 -6.05
C ARG A 505 5.52 18.71 -5.62
N PHE A 506 5.53 17.81 -6.60
CA PHE A 506 5.69 16.37 -6.39
C PHE A 506 7.16 15.93 -6.56
N ILE A 507 7.61 15.07 -5.66
CA ILE A 507 8.78 14.19 -5.81
C ILE A 507 8.26 12.77 -6.00
N VAL A 508 8.90 12.00 -6.87
CA VAL A 508 8.46 10.63 -7.22
C VAL A 508 9.61 9.66 -7.04
N TYR A 509 9.38 8.63 -6.22
CA TYR A 509 10.33 7.59 -5.87
C TYR A 509 9.98 6.31 -6.65
N PRO A 510 10.80 5.88 -7.63
CA PRO A 510 10.64 4.57 -8.27
C PRO A 510 10.88 3.46 -7.26
N MET A 511 9.96 2.51 -7.12
CA MET A 511 10.13 1.41 -6.18
C MET A 511 11.15 0.39 -6.71
N PRO A 512 11.88 -0.33 -5.83
CA PRO A 512 12.87 -1.32 -6.25
C PRO A 512 12.27 -2.46 -7.09
N LEU A 513 11.07 -2.92 -6.72
CA LEU A 513 10.37 -4.05 -7.34
C LEU A 513 9.31 -3.60 -8.36
N GLU A 514 9.06 -4.43 -9.37
CA GLU A 514 7.90 -4.28 -10.26
C GLU A 514 6.64 -4.92 -9.65
N GLY A 515 5.47 -4.36 -9.96
CA GLY A 515 4.19 -4.90 -9.48
C GLY A 515 3.93 -4.66 -8.00
N THR A 516 4.39 -3.52 -7.45
CA THR A 516 4.45 -3.29 -6.00
C THR A 516 3.09 -3.21 -5.33
N TYR A 517 2.13 -2.51 -5.93
CA TYR A 517 0.74 -2.35 -5.47
C TYR A 517 0.57 -2.27 -3.93
N THR A 518 0.44 -1.06 -3.41
CA THR A 518 0.67 -0.79 -1.98
C THR A 518 -0.60 -0.43 -1.21
N ARG A 519 -0.46 -0.30 0.11
CA ARG A 519 -1.55 0.01 1.06
C ARG A 519 -1.22 1.25 1.88
N ASP A 520 -1.77 1.39 3.08
CA ASP A 520 -1.65 2.61 3.88
C ASP A 520 -0.19 3.01 4.12
N MET A 521 0.04 4.33 4.26
CA MET A 521 1.35 4.90 4.56
C MET A 521 1.46 5.15 6.06
N VAL A 522 2.58 4.75 6.65
CA VAL A 522 2.90 4.98 8.06
C VAL A 522 4.30 5.55 8.23
N PHE A 523 4.53 6.18 9.38
CA PHE A 523 5.76 6.91 9.67
C PHE A 523 6.42 6.33 10.91
N SER A 524 7.74 6.15 10.86
CA SER A 524 8.55 5.89 12.04
C SER A 524 8.84 7.20 12.78
N ALA A 525 9.32 7.09 14.02
CA ALA A 525 9.60 8.26 14.87
C ALA A 525 10.75 9.13 14.32
N ASP A 526 11.65 8.54 13.53
CA ASP A 526 12.76 9.21 12.84
C ASP A 526 12.39 9.71 11.43
N GLY A 527 11.10 9.67 11.06
CA GLY A 527 10.60 10.29 9.83
C GLY A 527 10.67 9.42 8.56
N LYS A 528 11.08 8.15 8.67
CA LYS A 528 11.02 7.22 7.54
C LYS A 528 9.57 6.87 7.24
N VAL A 529 9.27 6.64 5.96
CA VAL A 529 7.91 6.44 5.46
C VAL A 529 7.76 5.03 4.93
N CYS A 530 6.85 4.25 5.50
CA CYS A 530 6.73 2.84 5.22
C CYS A 530 5.35 2.45 4.68
N ALA A 531 5.33 1.39 3.87
CA ALA A 531 4.13 0.72 3.42
C ALA A 531 4.42 -0.77 3.14
N SER A 532 3.36 -1.58 3.08
CA SER A 532 3.46 -2.95 2.61
C SER A 532 2.99 -3.08 1.16
N ASN A 533 3.61 -3.99 0.42
CA ASN A 533 3.07 -4.44 -0.86
C ASN A 533 1.93 -5.46 -0.65
N ASN A 534 0.97 -5.45 -1.57
CA ASN A 534 -0.20 -6.32 -1.59
C ASN A 534 -0.64 -6.69 -3.03
N PRO A 535 0.27 -7.12 -3.93
CA PRO A 535 -0.17 -7.66 -5.20
C PRO A 535 -0.91 -8.98 -4.98
N LEU A 536 -2.02 -9.15 -5.69
CA LEU A 536 -2.83 -10.37 -5.65
C LEU A 536 -2.84 -11.02 -7.03
N PRO A 537 -2.31 -12.26 -7.16
CA PRO A 537 -1.59 -13.03 -6.13
C PRO A 537 -0.18 -12.49 -5.87
N PRO A 538 0.51 -12.96 -4.80
CA PRO A 538 1.87 -12.52 -4.47
C PRO A 538 2.86 -12.64 -5.63
N ALA A 539 2.68 -13.62 -6.51
CA ALA A 539 3.50 -13.82 -7.71
C ALA A 539 3.39 -12.69 -8.76
N ALA A 540 2.48 -11.74 -8.60
CA ALA A 540 2.45 -10.53 -9.41
C ALA A 540 3.47 -9.48 -8.93
N LEU A 541 4.01 -9.60 -7.71
CA LEU A 541 5.23 -8.91 -7.31
C LEU A 541 6.43 -9.57 -7.97
N GLU A 542 7.38 -8.78 -8.39
CA GLU A 542 8.69 -9.29 -8.77
C GLU A 542 9.33 -10.12 -7.64
N GLY A 543 9.82 -11.31 -7.97
CA GLY A 543 10.35 -12.26 -6.98
C GLY A 543 9.29 -13.04 -6.18
N GLY A 544 8.04 -12.59 -6.18
CA GLY A 544 6.90 -13.29 -5.55
C GLY A 544 6.94 -13.32 -4.02
N VAL A 545 7.80 -12.54 -3.39
CA VAL A 545 7.97 -12.45 -1.94
C VAL A 545 7.45 -11.09 -1.49
N LEU A 546 6.41 -11.08 -0.68
CA LEU A 546 5.81 -9.85 -0.17
C LEU A 546 6.73 -9.19 0.86
N GLU A 547 6.68 -7.86 0.94
CA GLU A 547 7.61 -7.06 1.74
C GLU A 547 6.90 -5.87 2.39
N ILE A 548 7.46 -5.44 3.52
CA ILE A 548 7.30 -4.08 4.02
C ILE A 548 8.50 -3.29 3.52
N PHE A 549 8.29 -2.10 2.98
CA PHE A 549 9.38 -1.20 2.66
C PHE A 549 9.26 0.12 3.43
N CYS A 550 10.39 0.76 3.66
CA CYS A 550 10.51 2.07 4.30
C CYS A 550 11.45 2.96 3.49
N ILE A 551 11.05 4.19 3.22
CA ILE A 551 11.83 5.21 2.52
C ILE A 551 12.34 6.20 3.56
N ASP A 552 13.66 6.34 3.65
CA ASP A 552 14.32 7.46 4.29
C ASP A 552 14.61 8.54 3.23
N PRO A 553 13.91 9.68 3.25
CA PRO A 553 14.10 10.74 2.25
C PRO A 553 15.32 11.64 2.50
N GLU A 554 15.93 11.58 3.69
CA GLU A 554 17.00 12.48 4.12
C GLU A 554 18.29 11.70 4.47
N TYR A 555 18.48 10.53 3.87
CA TYR A 555 19.64 9.67 4.07
C TYR A 555 20.96 10.39 3.77
N ASP A 556 21.85 10.43 4.77
CA ASP A 556 23.22 10.90 4.65
C ASP A 556 24.23 9.76 4.95
N PRO A 557 24.96 9.25 3.94
CA PRO A 557 25.94 8.18 4.15
C PRO A 557 27.11 8.60 5.06
N SER A 558 27.28 9.88 5.38
CA SER A 558 28.32 10.36 6.29
C SER A 558 27.96 10.26 7.78
N GLU A 559 26.68 10.08 8.11
CA GLU A 559 26.20 10.02 9.50
C GLU A 559 26.30 8.62 10.15
N GLY A 560 26.60 7.58 9.36
CA GLY A 560 26.77 6.19 9.84
C GLY A 560 25.60 5.28 9.47
N VAL A 561 25.34 4.24 10.26
CA VAL A 561 24.15 3.39 10.07
C VAL A 561 22.98 4.04 10.79
N ASP A 562 22.02 4.51 10.01
CA ASP A 562 20.65 4.66 10.49
C ASP A 562 19.95 3.31 10.39
N GLY A 563 19.87 2.62 11.53
CA GLY A 563 18.80 1.65 11.73
C GLY A 563 17.50 2.41 12.02
N LEU A 564 16.36 1.82 11.67
CA LEU A 564 15.01 2.32 12.04
C LEU A 564 14.77 2.42 13.57
N ALA A 565 15.75 2.04 14.38
CA ALA A 565 15.78 2.18 15.82
C ALA A 565 17.19 2.60 16.28
N THR A 566 17.56 3.85 16.03
CA THR A 566 18.50 4.52 16.94
C THR A 566 17.67 5.31 17.95
N ASN A 567 17.53 4.75 19.16
CA ASN A 567 16.97 5.45 20.31
C ASN A 567 17.85 6.63 20.75
#